data_AF-A0A6G0Y351-F1
#
_entry.id   AF-A0A6G0Y351-F1
#
_cell.length_a   1.000
_cell.length_b   1.000
_cell.length_c   1.000
_cell.angle_alpha   90.00
_cell.angle_beta   90.00
_cell.angle_gamma   90.00
#
_symmetry.space_group_name_H-M   'P 1'
#
loop_
_entity.id
_entity.type
_entity.pdbx_description
1 polymer ?
#
loop_
_entity_poly.entity_id
_entity_poly.type
_entity_poly.pdbx_seq_one_letter_code
_entity_poly.pdbx_strand_id
1 'polypeptide(L)'
;MFFTDASKTEKGIGIAIVHHDTKIKYRLPKEYSIFSAEAIAVLKTIEFIQIQYEMSTNNLVLTDSLSTLRSLENNTNPTDVAKNIQEKTNKLKLRGINITFFWVPGHRNISGNETANQAAKEAAQPNNLNIQFLDIVTYDDIKSEIKNKSLIKCRREKVLLNRLRIGHTRLTHKYLMAKEEPNQCTVCEVTLTVKHIITECYQYSEDLKKYNIPPNLYEALGPNSENTSNMLTFLKKSNLYGKI
;
A
#
# COMPACT_ATOMS: atom_id res chain seq x y z
N MET A 1 12.20 5.71 -30.46
CA MET A 1 12.43 6.39 -29.17
C MET A 1 11.10 6.68 -28.53
N PHE A 2 10.94 6.38 -27.25
CA PHE A 2 9.69 6.52 -26.50
C PHE A 2 9.92 7.41 -25.30
N PHE A 3 9.05 8.40 -25.08
CA PHE A 3 9.01 9.18 -23.85
C PHE A 3 7.80 8.74 -23.04
N THR A 4 8.00 8.53 -21.74
CA THR A 4 6.94 8.12 -20.82
C THR A 4 6.87 9.07 -19.65
N ASP A 5 5.65 9.36 -19.20
CA ASP A 5 5.42 10.17 -18.01
C ASP A 5 4.11 9.75 -17.34
N ALA A 6 4.04 9.97 -16.03
CA ALA A 6 2.82 9.89 -15.26
C ALA A 6 2.56 11.19 -14.49
N SER A 7 1.28 11.57 -14.42
CA SER A 7 0.86 12.75 -13.66
C SER A 7 -0.27 12.40 -12.71
N LYS A 8 -0.04 12.68 -11.43
CA LYS A 8 -1.06 12.61 -10.38
C LYS A 8 -1.67 14.00 -10.13
N THR A 9 -2.98 14.08 -10.25
CA THR A 9 -3.78 15.28 -9.95
C THR A 9 -4.81 14.97 -8.88
N GLU A 10 -5.48 15.99 -8.33
CA GLU A 10 -6.60 15.79 -7.40
C GLU A 10 -7.75 14.96 -8.00
N LYS A 11 -7.92 15.03 -9.33
CA LYS A 11 -9.01 14.37 -10.05
C LYS A 11 -8.69 12.93 -10.48
N GLY A 12 -7.44 12.51 -10.41
CA GLY A 12 -7.02 11.18 -10.85
C GLY A 12 -5.58 11.16 -11.35
N ILE A 13 -5.20 10.00 -11.91
CA ILE A 13 -3.86 9.74 -12.41
C ILE A 13 -3.92 9.41 -13.89
N GLY A 14 -3.05 10.05 -14.66
CA GLY A 14 -2.88 9.80 -16.08
C GLY A 14 -1.46 9.34 -16.36
N ILE A 15 -1.31 8.48 -17.37
CA ILE A 15 -0.02 8.08 -17.92
C ILE A 15 -0.01 8.33 -19.42
N ALA A 16 1.16 8.62 -19.97
CA ALA A 16 1.33 8.84 -21.39
C ALA A 16 2.59 8.19 -21.94
N ILE A 17 2.51 7.81 -23.22
CA ILE A 17 3.60 7.31 -24.04
C ILE A 17 3.62 8.16 -25.31
N VAL A 18 4.76 8.74 -25.62
CA VAL A 18 4.96 9.56 -26.81
C VAL A 18 6.02 8.92 -27.69
N HIS A 19 5.66 8.66 -28.94
CA HIS A 19 6.53 8.09 -29.96
C HIS A 19 6.27 8.78 -31.29
N HIS A 20 7.22 9.60 -31.75
CA HIS A 20 7.01 10.51 -32.88
C HIS A 20 5.74 11.35 -32.66
N ASP A 21 4.80 11.34 -33.60
CA ASP A 21 3.52 12.05 -33.50
C ASP A 21 2.44 11.27 -32.74
N THR A 22 2.72 10.01 -32.39
CA THR A 22 1.78 9.14 -31.68
C THR A 22 1.81 9.43 -30.19
N LYS A 23 0.63 9.70 -29.61
CA LYS A 23 0.42 9.89 -28.17
C LYS A 23 -0.59 8.87 -27.68
N ILE A 24 -0.12 7.95 -26.84
CA ILE A 24 -0.96 6.95 -26.18
C ILE A 24 -1.19 7.43 -24.76
N LYS A 25 -2.45 7.50 -24.36
CA LYS A 25 -2.86 8.02 -23.04
C LYS A 25 -3.73 6.99 -22.35
N TYR A 26 -3.51 6.81 -21.06
CA TYR A 26 -4.36 6.00 -20.22
C TYR A 26 -4.67 6.70 -18.90
N ARG A 27 -5.80 6.33 -18.31
CA ARG A 27 -6.17 6.77 -16.97
C ARG A 27 -6.10 5.61 -15.99
N LEU A 28 -5.56 5.87 -14.80
CA LEU A 28 -5.44 4.91 -13.71
C LEU A 28 -6.39 5.29 -12.55
N PRO A 29 -6.69 4.34 -11.64
CA PRO A 29 -7.39 4.65 -10.40
C PRO A 29 -6.65 5.73 -9.59
N LYS A 30 -7.40 6.55 -8.83
CA LYS A 30 -6.83 7.70 -8.10
C LYS A 30 -5.99 7.28 -6.88
N GLU A 31 -6.21 6.06 -6.42
CA GLU A 31 -5.58 5.43 -5.25
C GLU A 31 -4.09 5.12 -5.48
N TYR A 32 -3.64 5.12 -6.75
CA TYR A 32 -2.30 4.73 -7.18
C TYR A 32 -1.23 5.70 -6.68
N SER A 33 -0.06 5.17 -6.34
CA SER A 33 1.11 6.01 -6.14
C SER A 33 1.61 6.57 -7.48
N ILE A 34 2.24 7.75 -7.44
CA ILE A 34 2.90 8.31 -8.65
C ILE A 34 3.99 7.35 -9.16
N PHE A 35 4.70 6.69 -8.25
CA PHE A 35 5.72 5.70 -8.57
C PHE A 35 5.15 4.51 -9.36
N SER A 36 4.02 3.95 -8.93
CA SER A 36 3.34 2.86 -9.66
C SER A 36 2.90 3.31 -11.05
N ALA A 37 2.38 4.54 -11.16
CA ALA A 37 1.94 5.09 -12.44
C ALA A 37 3.10 5.25 -13.43
N GLU A 38 4.25 5.76 -12.98
CA GLU A 38 5.47 5.85 -13.78
C GLU A 38 5.95 4.47 -14.26
N ALA A 39 5.96 3.48 -13.36
CA ALA A 39 6.33 2.11 -13.73
C ALA A 39 5.33 1.51 -14.74
N ILE A 40 4.02 1.76 -14.57
CA ILE A 40 3.00 1.30 -15.51
C ILE A 40 3.15 1.99 -16.87
N ALA A 41 3.53 3.26 -16.94
CA ALA A 41 3.82 3.95 -18.21
C ALA A 41 4.94 3.25 -19.00
N VAL A 42 6.01 2.84 -18.31
CA VAL A 42 7.08 2.02 -18.89
C VAL A 42 6.56 0.63 -19.31
N LEU A 43 5.77 -0.05 -18.48
CA LEU A 43 5.18 -1.35 -18.81
C LEU A 43 4.32 -1.27 -20.07
N LYS A 44 3.44 -0.28 -20.18
CA LYS A 44 2.58 -0.07 -21.35
C LYS A 44 3.38 0.24 -22.60
N THR A 45 4.54 0.89 -22.48
CA THR A 45 5.46 1.12 -23.60
C THR A 45 6.04 -0.20 -24.12
N ILE A 46 6.43 -1.10 -23.23
CA ILE A 46 6.94 -2.43 -23.61
C ILE A 46 5.84 -3.26 -24.27
N GLU A 47 4.61 -3.20 -23.76
CA GLU A 47 3.46 -3.85 -24.39
C GLU A 47 3.16 -3.30 -25.78
N PHE A 48 3.28 -1.99 -25.95
CA PHE A 48 3.14 -1.35 -27.25
C PHE A 48 4.22 -1.82 -28.24
N ILE A 49 5.49 -1.85 -27.81
CA ILE A 49 6.61 -2.39 -28.61
C ILE A 49 6.36 -3.85 -29.00
N GLN A 50 5.82 -4.66 -28.08
CA GLN A 50 5.56 -6.07 -28.33
C GLN A 50 4.50 -6.32 -29.42
N ILE A 51 3.48 -5.47 -29.50
CA ILE A 51 2.35 -5.63 -30.43
C ILE A 51 2.71 -5.12 -31.83
N GLN A 52 3.62 -4.16 -31.93
CA GLN A 52 3.87 -3.46 -33.18
C GLN A 52 4.93 -4.15 -34.06
N TYR A 53 4.48 -4.65 -35.21
CA TYR A 53 5.29 -5.47 -36.13
C TYR A 53 6.44 -4.71 -36.81
N GLU A 54 6.31 -3.39 -36.96
CA GLU A 54 7.28 -2.52 -37.64
C GLU A 54 8.32 -1.92 -36.68
N MET A 55 8.30 -2.32 -35.41
CA MET A 55 9.16 -1.69 -34.42
C MET A 55 10.62 -2.10 -34.60
N SER A 56 11.53 -1.14 -34.43
CA SER A 56 12.97 -1.38 -34.57
C SER A 56 13.46 -2.46 -33.61
N THR A 57 14.55 -3.14 -33.97
CA THR A 57 15.22 -4.10 -33.08
C THR A 57 15.86 -3.43 -31.86
N ASN A 58 16.05 -2.10 -31.86
CA ASN A 58 16.67 -1.35 -30.77
C ASN A 58 15.79 -0.18 -30.34
N ASN A 59 15.08 -0.35 -29.23
CA ASN A 59 14.14 0.63 -28.71
C ASN A 59 14.70 1.34 -27.48
N LEU A 60 14.66 2.67 -27.50
CA LEU A 60 15.03 3.52 -26.36
C LEU A 60 13.78 4.03 -25.67
N VAL A 61 13.63 3.76 -24.37
CA VAL A 61 12.56 4.24 -23.50
C VAL A 61 13.15 5.26 -22.51
N LEU A 62 12.67 6.49 -22.56
CA LEU A 62 13.10 7.60 -21.71
C LEU A 62 12.02 7.94 -20.69
N THR A 63 12.42 8.02 -19.43
CA THR A 63 11.57 8.39 -18.28
C THR A 63 12.34 9.33 -17.37
N ASP A 64 11.66 10.28 -16.73
CA ASP A 64 12.26 11.11 -15.69
C ASP A 64 12.10 10.53 -14.27
N SER A 65 11.41 9.40 -14.13
CA SER A 65 11.30 8.65 -12.88
C SER A 65 12.55 7.81 -12.62
N LEU A 66 13.53 8.42 -11.97
CA LEU A 66 14.72 7.71 -11.46
C LEU A 66 14.33 6.58 -10.49
N SER A 67 13.25 6.75 -9.74
CA SER A 67 12.71 5.69 -8.88
C SER A 67 12.27 4.47 -9.66
N THR A 68 11.61 4.65 -10.81
CA THR A 68 11.20 3.53 -11.68
C THR A 68 12.42 2.77 -12.17
N LEU A 69 13.44 3.47 -12.69
CA LEU A 69 14.65 2.83 -13.19
C LEU A 69 15.40 2.06 -12.10
N ARG A 70 15.56 2.64 -10.90
CA ARG A 70 16.14 1.93 -9.75
C ARG A 70 15.35 0.69 -9.36
N SER A 71 14.02 0.75 -9.47
CA SER A 71 13.16 -0.41 -9.21
C SER A 71 13.34 -1.51 -10.25
N LEU A 72 13.60 -1.16 -11.51
CA LEU A 72 13.89 -2.13 -12.58
C LEU A 72 15.26 -2.80 -12.41
N GLU A 73 16.22 -2.12 -11.78
CA GLU A 73 17.54 -2.69 -11.48
C GLU A 73 17.53 -3.64 -10.26
N ASN A 74 16.46 -3.63 -9.46
CA ASN A 74 16.35 -4.47 -8.28
C ASN A 74 15.93 -5.90 -8.62
N ASN A 75 16.89 -6.82 -8.59
CA ASN A 75 16.65 -8.26 -8.83
C ASN A 75 16.35 -9.06 -7.55
N THR A 76 16.45 -8.45 -6.37
CA THR A 76 16.31 -9.18 -5.08
C THR A 76 14.88 -9.18 -4.56
N ASN A 77 14.21 -8.03 -4.65
CA ASN A 77 12.84 -7.85 -4.19
C ASN A 77 12.13 -6.81 -5.08
N PRO A 78 11.94 -7.09 -6.38
CA PRO A 78 11.26 -6.18 -7.29
C PRO A 78 9.79 -6.02 -6.90
N THR A 79 9.21 -4.88 -7.24
CA THR A 79 7.75 -4.74 -7.26
C THR A 79 7.15 -5.65 -8.31
N ASP A 80 5.87 -5.95 -8.19
CA ASP A 80 5.11 -6.73 -9.18
C ASP A 80 5.19 -6.12 -10.59
N VAL A 81 5.06 -4.79 -10.70
CA VAL A 81 5.22 -4.08 -11.98
C VAL A 81 6.65 -4.19 -12.52
N ALA A 82 7.67 -3.99 -11.67
CA ALA A 82 9.07 -4.08 -12.09
C ALA A 82 9.43 -5.50 -12.56
N LYS A 83 8.98 -6.52 -11.85
CA LYS A 83 9.16 -7.93 -12.25
C LYS A 83 8.53 -8.20 -13.62
N ASN A 84 7.31 -7.71 -13.85
CA ASN A 84 6.62 -7.88 -15.13
C ASN A 84 7.38 -7.18 -16.28
N ILE A 85 7.91 -5.97 -16.03
CA ILE A 85 8.78 -5.26 -16.97
C ILE A 85 10.03 -6.08 -17.30
N GLN A 86 10.76 -6.55 -16.29
CA GLN A 86 11.96 -7.37 -16.45
C GLN A 86 11.68 -8.63 -17.28
N GLU A 87 10.62 -9.36 -16.95
CA GLU A 87 10.21 -10.58 -17.67
C GLU A 87 9.85 -10.32 -19.14
N LYS A 88 9.06 -9.27 -19.41
CA LYS A 88 8.68 -8.90 -20.79
C LYS A 88 9.88 -8.42 -21.59
N THR A 89 10.75 -7.60 -21.01
CA THR A 89 11.98 -7.14 -21.68
C THR A 89 12.90 -8.31 -22.00
N ASN A 90 13.08 -9.27 -21.08
CA ASN A 90 13.87 -10.47 -21.34
C ASN A 90 13.26 -11.33 -22.47
N LYS A 91 11.94 -11.49 -22.47
CA LYS A 91 11.23 -12.22 -23.54
C LYS A 91 11.38 -11.55 -24.92
N LEU A 92 11.34 -10.23 -24.97
CA LEU A 92 11.57 -9.48 -26.21
C LEU A 92 13.02 -9.56 -26.68
N LYS A 93 13.98 -9.51 -25.75
CA LYS A 93 15.40 -9.68 -26.05
C LYS A 93 15.69 -11.03 -26.72
N LEU A 94 15.05 -12.11 -26.26
CA LEU A 94 15.14 -13.44 -26.89
C LEU A 94 14.59 -13.48 -28.32
N ARG A 95 13.76 -12.52 -28.71
CA ARG A 95 13.22 -12.36 -30.07
C ARG A 95 14.06 -11.39 -30.92
N GLY A 96 15.20 -10.92 -30.41
CA GLY A 96 16.04 -9.94 -31.09
C GLY A 96 15.56 -8.48 -30.96
N ILE A 97 14.60 -8.22 -30.05
CA ILE A 97 14.10 -6.87 -29.77
C ILE A 97 14.73 -6.38 -28.47
N ASN A 98 15.69 -5.47 -28.57
CA ASN A 98 16.36 -4.83 -27.45
C ASN A 98 15.56 -3.60 -26.98
N ILE A 99 15.47 -3.46 -25.66
CA ILE A 99 14.91 -2.27 -25.01
C ILE A 99 15.96 -1.73 -24.05
N THR A 100 16.33 -0.46 -24.25
CA THR A 100 17.23 0.29 -23.37
C THR A 100 16.43 1.34 -22.64
N PHE A 101 16.57 1.39 -21.32
CA PHE A 101 15.97 2.42 -20.48
C PHE A 101 16.97 3.53 -20.21
N PHE A 102 16.52 4.79 -20.27
CA PHE A 102 17.37 5.95 -20.05
C PHE A 102 16.66 7.01 -19.21
N TRP A 103 17.39 7.57 -18.23
CA TRP A 103 16.85 8.63 -17.40
C TRP A 103 17.00 9.99 -18.11
N VAL A 104 15.94 10.80 -18.09
CA VAL A 104 15.99 12.20 -18.51
C VAL A 104 15.55 13.13 -17.38
N PRO A 105 16.08 14.34 -17.27
CA PRO A 105 15.61 15.28 -16.27
C PRO A 105 14.24 15.86 -16.68
N GLY A 106 13.29 15.87 -15.74
CA GLY A 106 12.00 16.54 -15.91
C GLY A 106 12.15 18.08 -15.94
N HIS A 107 11.24 18.76 -16.64
CA HIS A 107 11.14 20.22 -16.72
C HIS A 107 12.41 20.93 -17.25
N ARG A 108 13.08 20.30 -18.22
CA ARG A 108 14.30 20.83 -18.86
C ARG A 108 14.12 21.14 -20.34
N ASN A 109 12.89 21.40 -20.80
CA ASN A 109 12.56 21.72 -22.18
C ASN A 109 12.95 20.60 -23.19
N ILE A 110 13.00 19.35 -22.74
CA ILE A 110 13.13 18.19 -23.63
C ILE A 110 11.75 17.95 -24.25
N SER A 111 11.57 18.35 -25.50
CA SER A 111 10.26 18.39 -26.17
C SER A 111 9.45 17.10 -26.03
N GLY A 112 10.06 15.93 -26.19
CA GLY A 112 9.39 14.64 -26.01
C GLY A 112 8.92 14.39 -24.57
N ASN A 113 9.74 14.75 -23.57
CA ASN A 113 9.38 14.60 -22.16
C ASN A 113 8.27 15.58 -21.76
N GLU A 114 8.37 16.85 -22.17
CA GLU A 114 7.31 17.84 -21.90
C GLU A 114 5.99 17.43 -22.56
N THR A 115 6.05 16.85 -23.76
CA THR A 115 4.87 16.33 -24.45
C THR A 115 4.25 15.16 -23.69
N ALA A 116 5.06 14.25 -23.15
CA ALA A 116 4.58 13.14 -22.33
C ALA A 116 3.92 13.65 -21.04
N ASN A 117 4.56 14.58 -20.33
CA ASN A 117 4.03 15.23 -19.13
C ASN A 117 2.70 15.96 -19.38
N GLN A 118 2.59 16.71 -20.47
CA GLN A 118 1.33 17.35 -20.85
C GLN A 118 0.24 16.32 -21.18
N ALA A 119 0.58 15.26 -21.93
CA ALA A 119 -0.35 14.19 -22.27
C ALA A 119 -0.82 13.41 -21.03
N ALA A 120 0.05 13.17 -20.05
CA ALA A 120 -0.29 12.51 -18.79
C ALA A 120 -1.24 13.36 -17.94
N LYS A 121 -1.01 14.68 -17.87
CA LYS A 121 -1.91 15.64 -17.20
C LYS A 121 -3.30 15.69 -17.84
N GLU A 122 -3.37 15.65 -19.16
CA GLU A 122 -4.63 15.54 -19.89
C GLU A 122 -5.35 14.23 -19.56
N ALA A 123 -4.61 13.11 -19.49
CA ALA A 123 -5.18 11.80 -19.21
C ALA A 123 -5.71 11.64 -17.77
N ALA A 124 -5.19 12.43 -16.84
CA ALA A 124 -5.66 12.48 -15.47
C ALA A 124 -7.05 13.16 -15.33
N GLN A 125 -7.46 13.98 -16.31
CA GLN A 125 -8.73 14.72 -16.25
C GLN A 125 -9.93 13.79 -16.50
N PRO A 126 -11.04 13.93 -15.76
CA PRO A 126 -12.17 13.02 -15.84
C PRO A 126 -13.04 13.18 -17.08
N ASN A 127 -12.94 14.31 -17.78
CA ASN A 127 -13.89 14.69 -18.82
C ASN A 127 -13.55 14.13 -20.20
N ASN A 128 -12.50 13.31 -20.33
CA ASN A 128 -12.06 12.78 -21.62
C ASN A 128 -12.47 11.32 -21.79
N LEU A 129 -13.69 11.10 -22.29
CA LEU A 129 -14.31 9.78 -22.48
C LEU A 129 -13.54 8.87 -23.45
N ASN A 130 -12.66 9.44 -24.29
CA ASN A 130 -11.87 8.69 -25.26
C ASN A 130 -10.59 8.09 -24.66
N ILE A 131 -10.29 8.33 -23.39
CA ILE A 131 -9.09 7.82 -22.73
C ILE A 131 -9.42 6.50 -22.05
N GLN A 132 -8.72 5.45 -22.46
CA GLN A 132 -8.88 4.12 -21.89
C GLN A 132 -8.51 4.12 -20.40
N PHE A 133 -9.41 3.61 -19.57
CA PHE A 133 -9.16 3.32 -18.16
C PHE A 133 -8.45 1.97 -18.04
N LEU A 134 -7.31 1.96 -17.34
CA LEU A 134 -6.55 0.75 -17.05
C LEU A 134 -6.80 0.33 -15.61
N ASP A 135 -7.57 -0.73 -15.43
CA ASP A 135 -7.78 -1.39 -14.13
C ASP A 135 -6.65 -2.40 -13.86
N ILE A 136 -5.40 -1.91 -13.90
CA ILE A 136 -4.22 -2.69 -13.51
C ILE A 136 -4.07 -2.51 -12.02
N VAL A 137 -4.01 -3.61 -11.27
CA VAL A 137 -3.87 -3.57 -9.82
C VAL A 137 -2.45 -3.89 -9.33
N THR A 138 -1.78 -3.01 -8.57
CA THR A 138 -0.50 -3.33 -7.91
C THR A 138 -0.66 -3.75 -6.45
N TYR A 139 0.17 -4.70 -6.00
CA TYR A 139 0.19 -5.17 -4.62
C TYR A 139 0.47 -4.04 -3.63
N ASP A 140 1.44 -3.18 -3.92
CA ASP A 140 1.85 -2.10 -3.03
C ASP A 140 0.76 -1.02 -2.89
N ASP A 141 0.04 -0.70 -3.97
CA ASP A 141 -1.07 0.25 -3.93
C ASP A 141 -2.26 -0.33 -3.14
N ILE A 142 -2.65 -1.60 -3.37
CA ILE A 142 -3.69 -2.26 -2.55
C ILE A 142 -3.30 -2.25 -1.07
N LYS A 143 -2.06 -2.67 -0.77
CA LYS A 143 -1.57 -2.75 0.61
C LYS A 143 -1.58 -1.38 1.28
N SER A 144 -1.19 -0.34 0.56
CA SER A 144 -1.24 1.05 1.02
C SER A 144 -2.69 1.49 1.28
N GLU A 145 -3.61 1.17 0.37
CA GLU A 145 -5.02 1.50 0.49
C GLU A 145 -5.67 0.82 1.71
N ILE A 146 -5.44 -0.47 1.90
CA ILE A 146 -5.91 -1.22 3.07
C ILE A 146 -5.35 -0.60 4.36
N LYS A 147 -4.06 -0.22 4.36
CA LYS A 147 -3.43 0.43 5.51
C LYS A 147 -4.02 1.81 5.79
N ASN A 148 -4.39 2.57 4.77
CA ASN A 148 -5.00 3.89 4.91
C ASN A 148 -6.46 3.82 5.38
N LYS A 149 -7.19 2.75 5.02
CA LYS A 149 -8.52 2.42 5.55
C LYS A 149 -8.47 1.91 7.00
N SER A 150 -7.30 1.47 7.48
CA SER A 150 -7.14 1.03 8.86
C SER A 150 -7.32 2.19 9.85
N LEU A 151 -8.29 2.03 10.75
CA LEU A 151 -8.61 3.03 11.78
C LEU A 151 -7.46 3.23 12.77
N ILE A 152 -6.63 2.21 12.97
CA ILE A 152 -5.50 2.26 13.89
C ILE A 152 -4.25 2.63 13.10
N LYS A 153 -3.80 3.88 13.23
CA LYS A 153 -2.57 4.34 12.56
C LYS A 153 -1.31 3.97 13.35
N CYS A 154 -1.39 3.89 14.68
CA CYS A 154 -0.25 3.65 15.54
C CYS A 154 0.16 2.17 15.59
N ARG A 155 1.43 1.87 15.31
CA ARG A 155 1.98 0.50 15.40
C ARG A 155 1.79 -0.11 16.79
N ARG A 156 1.96 0.69 17.85
CA ARG A 156 1.81 0.23 19.24
C ARG A 156 0.38 -0.24 19.52
N GLU A 157 -0.62 0.51 19.09
CA GLU A 157 -2.04 0.16 19.27
C GLU A 157 -2.41 -1.12 18.51
N LYS A 158 -1.85 -1.33 17.30
CA LYS A 158 -2.00 -2.60 16.57
C LYS A 158 -1.45 -3.79 17.35
N VAL A 159 -0.26 -3.64 17.95
CA VAL A 159 0.35 -4.70 18.76
C VAL A 159 -0.49 -5.00 20.01
N LEU A 160 -0.97 -3.96 20.69
CA LEU A 160 -1.82 -4.10 21.89
C LEU A 160 -3.10 -4.89 21.57
N LEU A 161 -3.81 -4.51 20.51
CA LEU A 161 -5.05 -5.20 20.11
C LEU A 161 -4.80 -6.64 19.66
N ASN A 162 -3.72 -6.90 18.93
CA ASN A 162 -3.36 -8.27 18.56
C ASN A 162 -3.03 -9.11 19.79
N ARG A 163 -2.29 -8.56 20.77
CA ARG A 163 -1.99 -9.23 22.04
C ARG A 163 -3.23 -9.53 22.86
N LEU A 164 -4.19 -8.61 22.88
CA LEU A 164 -5.51 -8.83 23.50
C LEU A 164 -6.26 -9.96 22.80
N ARG A 165 -6.33 -9.93 21.46
CA ARG A 165 -7.06 -10.93 20.64
C ARG A 165 -6.52 -12.34 20.81
N ILE A 166 -5.21 -12.51 20.93
CA ILE A 166 -4.59 -13.82 21.16
C ILE A 166 -4.52 -14.19 22.64
N GLY A 167 -4.91 -13.30 23.56
CA GLY A 167 -4.83 -13.50 25.01
C GLY A 167 -3.44 -13.35 25.62
N HIS A 168 -2.38 -13.22 24.80
CA HIS A 168 -0.98 -13.17 25.22
C HIS A 168 -0.50 -11.74 25.43
N THR A 169 -0.65 -11.28 26.67
CA THR A 169 -0.27 -9.92 27.08
C THR A 169 0.86 -9.98 28.10
N ARG A 170 1.57 -8.88 28.32
CA ARG A 170 2.59 -8.83 29.38
C ARG A 170 1.97 -9.09 30.76
N LEU A 171 0.76 -8.62 31.03
CA LEU A 171 0.06 -8.84 32.30
C LEU A 171 -0.36 -10.29 32.50
N THR A 172 -0.76 -10.99 31.43
CA THR A 172 -1.35 -12.33 31.52
C THR A 172 -0.34 -13.46 31.27
N HIS A 173 0.75 -13.23 30.54
CA HIS A 173 1.65 -14.31 30.07
C HIS A 173 3.15 -14.10 30.37
N LYS A 174 3.57 -12.95 30.95
CA LYS A 174 4.99 -12.72 31.28
C LYS A 174 5.55 -13.80 32.24
N TYR A 175 4.71 -14.29 33.16
CA TYR A 175 5.11 -15.29 34.15
C TYR A 175 5.71 -16.56 33.52
N LEU A 176 5.22 -16.99 32.35
CA LEU A 176 5.75 -18.14 31.62
C LEU A 176 7.21 -17.96 31.22
N MET A 177 7.59 -16.74 30.82
CA MET A 177 8.95 -16.40 30.43
C MET A 177 9.86 -16.20 31.64
N ALA A 178 9.31 -15.66 32.73
CA ALA A 178 10.03 -15.42 33.98
C ALA A 178 10.12 -16.68 34.87
N LYS A 179 9.36 -17.73 34.57
CA LYS A 179 9.14 -18.91 35.43
C LYS A 179 8.64 -18.52 36.83
N GLU A 180 7.78 -17.52 36.87
CA GLU A 180 7.09 -17.04 38.07
C GLU A 180 5.67 -17.62 38.14
N GLU A 181 5.00 -17.44 39.27
CA GLU A 181 3.58 -17.79 39.41
C GLU A 181 2.67 -16.89 38.55
N PRO A 182 1.51 -17.38 38.09
CA PRO A 182 0.55 -16.58 37.34
C PRO A 182 0.06 -15.37 38.15
N ASN A 183 -0.05 -14.21 37.49
CA ASN A 183 -0.65 -13.04 38.12
C ASN A 183 -2.12 -13.32 38.47
N GLN A 184 -2.53 -12.97 39.68
CA GLN A 184 -3.92 -13.07 40.14
C GLN A 184 -4.58 -11.70 40.21
N CYS A 185 -5.89 -11.65 39.95
CA CYS A 185 -6.68 -10.46 40.19
C CYS A 185 -6.77 -10.22 41.71
N THR A 186 -6.42 -9.02 42.16
CA THR A 186 -6.44 -8.67 43.58
C THR A 186 -7.86 -8.56 44.17
N VAL A 187 -8.87 -8.43 43.32
CA VAL A 187 -10.28 -8.28 43.73
C VAL A 187 -11.05 -9.59 43.60
N CYS A 188 -10.79 -10.35 42.55
CA CYS A 188 -11.54 -11.57 42.24
C CYS A 188 -10.80 -12.86 42.66
N GLU A 189 -9.52 -12.76 43.05
CA GLU A 189 -8.68 -13.88 43.49
C GLU A 189 -8.56 -15.05 42.48
N VAL A 190 -8.77 -14.74 41.19
CA VAL A 190 -8.61 -15.68 40.07
C VAL A 190 -7.43 -15.27 39.20
N THR A 191 -6.89 -16.23 38.44
CA THR A 191 -5.81 -15.97 37.47
C THR A 191 -6.22 -14.91 36.45
N LEU A 192 -5.36 -13.90 36.26
CA LEU A 192 -5.58 -12.83 35.30
C LEU A 192 -5.50 -13.36 33.86
N THR A 193 -6.62 -13.26 33.15
CA THR A 193 -6.71 -13.52 31.71
C THR A 193 -7.34 -12.32 30.99
N VAL A 194 -7.19 -12.23 29.67
CA VAL A 194 -7.87 -11.17 28.88
C VAL A 194 -9.39 -11.33 28.98
N LYS A 195 -9.89 -12.57 28.98
CA LYS A 195 -11.31 -12.88 29.21
C LYS A 195 -11.77 -12.33 30.56
N HIS A 196 -11.01 -12.60 31.62
CA HIS A 196 -11.32 -12.10 32.94
C HIS A 196 -11.41 -10.56 32.94
N ILE A 197 -10.37 -9.87 32.44
CA ILE A 197 -10.31 -8.40 32.41
C ILE A 197 -11.49 -7.79 31.65
N ILE A 198 -11.90 -8.36 30.52
CA ILE A 198 -12.90 -7.75 29.62
C ILE A 198 -14.34 -8.18 29.95
N THR A 199 -14.56 -9.39 30.47
CA THR A 199 -15.92 -9.97 30.57
C THR A 199 -16.36 -10.35 31.98
N GLU A 200 -15.44 -10.48 32.94
CA GLU A 200 -15.77 -11.08 34.26
C GLU A 200 -15.27 -10.25 35.46
N CYS A 201 -14.26 -9.38 35.28
CA CYS A 201 -13.57 -8.73 36.39
C CYS A 201 -14.38 -7.59 37.01
N TYR A 202 -14.69 -7.72 38.31
CA TYR A 202 -15.39 -6.68 39.07
C TYR A 202 -14.60 -5.37 39.14
N GLN A 203 -13.27 -5.43 39.22
CA GLN A 203 -12.41 -4.24 39.24
C GLN A 203 -12.63 -3.34 38.02
N TYR A 204 -12.92 -3.91 36.85
CA TYR A 204 -13.04 -3.18 35.59
C TYR A 204 -14.48 -3.01 35.13
N SER A 205 -15.49 -3.55 35.83
CA SER A 205 -16.87 -3.60 35.34
C SER A 205 -17.47 -2.22 35.08
N GLU A 206 -17.21 -1.25 35.96
CA GLU A 206 -17.71 0.12 35.82
C GLU A 206 -17.00 0.88 34.69
N ASP A 207 -15.68 0.71 34.56
CA ASP A 207 -14.92 1.30 33.45
C ASP A 207 -15.36 0.72 32.09
N LEU A 208 -15.56 -0.60 32.00
CA LEU A 208 -16.01 -1.27 30.78
C LEU A 208 -17.40 -0.74 30.33
N LYS A 209 -18.34 -0.58 31.27
CA LYS A 209 -19.64 0.05 30.99
C LYS A 209 -19.48 1.50 30.56
N LYS A 210 -18.65 2.27 31.27
CA LYS A 210 -18.39 3.69 30.99
C LYS A 210 -17.84 3.93 29.59
N TYR A 211 -16.99 3.03 29.09
CA TYR A 211 -16.43 3.09 27.74
C TYR A 211 -17.24 2.31 26.71
N ASN A 212 -18.46 1.87 27.02
CA ASN A 212 -19.33 1.12 26.11
C ASN A 212 -18.65 -0.12 25.49
N ILE A 213 -17.91 -0.88 26.31
CA ILE A 213 -17.28 -2.12 25.87
C ILE A 213 -18.26 -3.28 26.06
N PRO A 214 -18.61 -4.04 25.01
CA PRO A 214 -19.51 -5.18 25.11
C PRO A 214 -19.01 -6.26 26.09
N PRO A 215 -19.91 -6.95 26.83
CA PRO A 215 -19.54 -7.96 27.82
C PRO A 215 -19.15 -9.31 27.19
N ASN A 216 -18.70 -9.32 25.94
CA ASN A 216 -18.24 -10.51 25.24
C ASN A 216 -16.99 -10.19 24.42
N LEU A 217 -16.05 -11.13 24.38
CA LEU A 217 -14.76 -10.92 23.72
C LEU A 217 -14.89 -10.71 22.21
N TYR A 218 -15.84 -11.38 21.57
CA TYR A 218 -16.01 -11.32 20.12
C TYR A 218 -16.39 -9.91 19.65
N GLU A 219 -17.37 -9.29 20.28
CA GLU A 219 -17.79 -7.93 19.95
C GLU A 219 -16.80 -6.89 20.48
N ALA A 220 -16.25 -7.08 21.69
CA ALA A 220 -15.31 -6.15 22.30
C ALA A 220 -13.98 -6.04 21.53
N LEU A 221 -13.47 -7.15 20.99
CA LEU A 221 -12.19 -7.20 20.27
C LEU A 221 -12.35 -7.42 18.76
N GLY A 222 -13.57 -7.49 18.26
CA GLY A 222 -13.91 -7.70 16.85
C GLY A 222 -13.46 -6.55 15.93
N PRO A 223 -13.77 -6.62 14.63
CA PRO A 223 -13.37 -5.61 13.65
C PRO A 223 -14.22 -4.32 13.69
N ASN A 224 -15.05 -4.12 14.71
CA ASN A 224 -15.88 -2.93 14.86
C ASN A 224 -15.01 -1.70 15.22
N SER A 225 -15.23 -0.60 14.47
CA SER A 225 -14.46 0.63 14.56
C SER A 225 -14.62 1.35 15.91
N GLU A 226 -15.85 1.43 16.39
CA GLU A 226 -16.23 2.09 17.64
C GLU A 226 -15.69 1.30 18.83
N ASN A 227 -15.93 -0.01 18.88
CA ASN A 227 -15.44 -0.88 19.94
C ASN A 227 -13.91 -0.86 20.02
N THR A 228 -13.22 -0.81 18.87
CA THR A 228 -11.76 -0.68 18.82
C THR A 228 -11.28 0.64 19.47
N SER A 229 -11.93 1.76 19.14
CA SER A 229 -11.60 3.08 19.70
C SER A 229 -11.87 3.14 21.21
N ASN A 230 -13.02 2.61 21.62
CA ASN A 230 -13.45 2.52 23.01
C ASN A 230 -12.49 1.64 23.83
N MET A 231 -12.10 0.48 23.31
CA MET A 231 -11.13 -0.42 23.92
C MET A 231 -9.78 0.27 24.12
N LEU A 232 -9.26 0.97 23.10
CA LEU A 232 -8.00 1.72 23.23
C LEU A 232 -8.09 2.83 24.28
N THR A 233 -9.25 3.49 24.39
CA THR A 233 -9.49 4.54 25.39
C THR A 233 -9.54 3.96 26.80
N PHE A 234 -10.27 2.86 26.99
CA PHE A 234 -10.30 2.10 28.24
C PHE A 234 -8.88 1.71 28.69
N LEU A 235 -8.08 1.08 27.81
CA LEU A 235 -6.72 0.66 28.17
C LEU A 235 -5.85 1.84 28.64
N LYS A 236 -5.98 3.01 28.01
CA LYS A 236 -5.25 4.23 28.37
C LYS A 236 -5.71 4.78 29.73
N LYS A 237 -7.00 4.75 30.01
CA LYS A 237 -7.60 5.35 31.22
C LYS A 237 -7.52 4.44 32.44
N SER A 238 -7.57 3.12 32.26
CA SER A 238 -7.46 2.13 33.34
C SER A 238 -6.01 1.66 33.59
N ASN A 239 -4.99 2.39 33.10
CA ASN A 239 -3.57 2.09 33.28
C ASN A 239 -3.11 0.69 32.79
N LEU A 240 -3.85 0.10 31.85
CA LEU A 240 -3.54 -1.19 31.24
C LEU A 240 -2.69 -1.05 29.97
N TYR A 241 -2.69 0.11 29.32
CA TYR A 241 -2.02 0.35 28.04
C TYR A 241 -0.51 0.04 28.03
N GLY A 242 0.16 0.21 29.18
CA GLY A 242 1.56 -0.18 29.33
C GLY A 242 1.73 -1.66 29.66
N LYS A 243 0.72 -2.31 30.24
CA LYS A 243 0.78 -3.66 30.83
C LYS A 243 0.36 -4.77 29.86
N ILE A 244 -0.19 -4.43 28.69
CA ILE A 244 -0.49 -5.37 27.60
C ILE A 244 0.73 -5.57 26.71
#